data_AF-X0JQ36-F1
#
_entry.id   AF-X0JQ36-F1
#
_cell.length_a   1.000
_cell.length_b   1.000
_cell.length_c   1.000
_cell.angle_alpha   90.00
_cell.angle_beta   90.00
_cell.angle_gamma   90.00
#
_symmetry.space_group_name_H-M   'P 1'
#
loop_
_entity.id
_entity.type
_entity.pdbx_description
1 polymer ?
#
loop_
_entity_poly.entity_id
_entity_poly.type
_entity_poly.pdbx_seq_one_letter_code
_entity_poly.pdbx_strand_id
1 'polypeptide(L)'
;MKPPKMMSKTTLLAAKAPSNPPSPQNKPIISMHHGEAEWTAVYPIIERLYMKDRRKLRHIMQIMEEKYNFKASVQMYKRRFTKWGFYKSKQRNGKTACKKKAPTPKNTPETQKRPHSQPLVLSPSPNSLETSSLEFLTSIHDWSTSFYESLRTKGLHLQDTHPSQPAGKINRYDPEGLSFAFRIIVELIQRGKGILAGRLTRKAFLDIENMLHAEAPLFIWNVLEIMYHMVRLGQTQLLGMLLAQLVELASNINEMKHPVIKMLKSLQKAVYHWEKHATLEKMRLLEQAWGLNADIICRNYDSRLLVVYYRLVWESSCIKLGEDQLDGLDKWFSAVKSKIPHEDSYFQQAILFADPSTTEETAPPKDYEITKALCISAIQHRCTMTFGESNMASLVRLGLLKSRVLGEIDEQSSDKMPQSHTRFQARVMAYLMKVLMDVDRELGLDVDVADRMRNKIALREFGYSSTSPQVIHDMWQLEAFLRKEGHVAEAAKIRRETYKRLEEYVDQVPVDEV
;
A
#
# COMPACT_ATOMS: atom_id res chain seq x y z
N MET A 1 75.10 4.32 13.51
CA MET A 1 75.32 4.23 14.98
C MET A 1 74.92 2.84 15.48
N LYS A 2 75.48 2.44 16.62
CA LYS A 2 75.14 1.25 17.46
C LYS A 2 74.44 1.78 18.75
N PRO A 3 73.88 0.96 19.67
CA PRO A 3 73.62 -0.48 19.64
C PRO A 3 72.13 -0.82 20.06
N PRO A 4 71.75 -1.68 21.06
CA PRO A 4 70.90 -2.83 20.73
C PRO A 4 69.82 -3.23 21.78
N LYS A 5 69.41 -4.52 21.70
CA LYS A 5 68.81 -5.37 22.75
C LYS A 5 69.43 -5.24 24.16
N MET A 6 68.78 -5.91 25.13
CA MET A 6 69.28 -6.56 26.38
C MET A 6 68.64 -6.00 27.67
N MET A 7 68.42 -6.77 28.75
CA MET A 7 68.47 -8.22 29.06
C MET A 7 67.38 -8.48 30.13
N SER A 8 66.73 -9.66 30.24
CA SER A 8 67.18 -10.87 30.99
C SER A 8 67.69 -10.55 32.42
N LYS A 9 67.30 -11.29 33.46
CA LYS A 9 67.65 -12.71 33.76
C LYS A 9 66.70 -13.30 34.84
N THR A 10 66.28 -14.57 34.75
CA THR A 10 66.80 -15.77 35.50
C THR A 10 66.38 -15.74 36.99
N THR A 11 65.97 -16.81 37.70
CA THR A 11 66.48 -18.20 37.83
C THR A 11 65.30 -19.09 38.31
N LEU A 12 64.81 -20.13 37.61
CA LEU A 12 65.39 -21.45 37.31
C LEU A 12 65.48 -22.39 38.54
N LEU A 13 64.71 -23.49 38.58
CA LEU A 13 65.03 -24.68 39.39
C LEU A 13 64.38 -25.99 38.85
N ALA A 14 65.25 -26.96 38.55
CA ALA A 14 65.07 -28.43 38.44
C ALA A 14 63.82 -29.06 37.78
N ALA A 15 64.09 -29.80 36.69
CA ALA A 15 63.17 -30.65 35.93
C ALA A 15 62.72 -31.96 36.64
N LYS A 16 61.69 -32.60 36.06
CA LYS A 16 61.48 -34.06 36.13
C LYS A 16 61.03 -34.59 34.76
N ALA A 17 61.29 -35.87 34.49
CA ALA A 17 61.22 -36.51 33.16
C ALA A 17 59.76 -36.86 32.72
N PRO A 18 59.52 -37.33 31.47
CA PRO A 18 58.27 -37.08 30.74
C PRO A 18 57.06 -37.87 31.25
N SER A 19 55.91 -37.19 31.35
CA SER A 19 54.61 -37.78 31.65
C SER A 19 53.91 -38.30 30.38
N ASN A 20 53.13 -39.36 30.56
CA ASN A 20 52.36 -40.05 29.51
C ASN A 20 51.42 -39.12 28.71
N PRO A 21 51.06 -39.48 27.46
CA PRO A 21 50.09 -38.73 26.67
C PRO A 21 48.74 -38.63 27.40
N PRO A 22 48.06 -37.46 27.36
CA PRO A 22 46.82 -37.24 28.09
C PRO A 22 45.66 -38.04 27.47
N SER A 23 44.92 -38.76 28.33
CA SER A 23 43.67 -39.42 27.93
C SER A 23 42.67 -38.41 27.33
N PRO A 24 41.88 -38.81 26.31
CA PRO A 24 40.91 -37.93 25.69
C PRO A 24 39.85 -37.48 26.71
N GLN A 25 39.68 -36.16 26.85
CA GLN A 25 38.67 -35.59 27.73
C GLN A 25 37.26 -35.94 27.20
N ASN A 26 36.47 -36.61 28.05
CA ASN A 26 35.09 -36.94 27.75
C ASN A 26 34.26 -35.66 27.53
N LYS A 27 33.82 -35.42 26.28
CA LYS A 27 32.75 -34.46 26.03
C LYS A 27 31.47 -34.99 26.70
N PRO A 28 30.70 -34.15 27.43
CA PRO A 28 29.45 -34.60 28.03
C PRO A 28 28.50 -35.08 26.92
N ILE A 29 28.03 -36.32 27.03
CA ILE A 29 27.10 -36.91 26.07
C ILE A 29 25.73 -36.27 26.30
N ILE A 30 25.40 -35.25 25.50
CA ILE A 30 24.11 -34.56 25.55
C ILE A 30 23.03 -35.55 25.12
N SER A 31 22.25 -36.05 26.09
CA SER A 31 21.11 -36.93 25.82
C SER A 31 20.09 -36.21 24.94
N MET A 32 19.73 -36.81 23.80
CA MET A 32 18.60 -36.35 23.00
C MET A 32 17.24 -36.84 23.56
N HIS A 33 17.26 -37.67 24.60
CA HIS A 33 16.06 -38.21 25.26
C HIS A 33 15.80 -37.44 26.56
N HIS A 34 14.87 -36.49 26.48
CA HIS A 34 14.47 -35.63 27.60
C HIS A 34 13.21 -36.12 28.31
N GLY A 35 13.28 -36.17 29.65
CA GLY A 35 12.20 -36.66 30.53
C GLY A 35 11.03 -35.70 30.70
N GLU A 36 9.88 -36.18 31.19
CA GLU A 36 8.67 -35.35 31.36
C GLU A 36 8.90 -34.16 32.31
N ALA A 37 9.70 -34.34 33.35
CA ALA A 37 10.08 -33.28 34.29
C ALA A 37 10.94 -32.20 33.61
N GLU A 38 11.93 -32.59 32.81
CA GLU A 38 12.80 -31.65 32.07
C GLU A 38 11.99 -30.81 31.09
N TRP A 39 11.10 -31.45 30.33
CA TRP A 39 10.16 -30.77 29.44
C TRP A 39 9.22 -29.80 30.18
N THR A 40 8.87 -30.11 31.42
CA THR A 40 8.05 -29.22 32.27
C THR A 40 8.87 -28.02 32.74
N ALA A 41 10.15 -28.20 33.09
CA ALA A 41 11.04 -27.11 33.48
C ALA A 41 11.30 -26.12 32.33
N VAL A 42 11.44 -26.59 31.08
CA VAL A 42 11.62 -25.71 29.91
C VAL A 42 10.32 -25.12 29.34
N TYR A 43 9.14 -25.57 29.82
CA TYR A 43 7.84 -25.11 29.32
C TYR A 43 7.68 -23.58 29.25
N PRO A 44 7.84 -22.80 30.34
CA PRO A 44 7.57 -21.36 30.32
C PRO A 44 8.55 -20.57 29.43
N ILE A 45 9.76 -21.11 29.21
CA ILE A 45 10.76 -20.53 28.31
C ILE A 45 10.29 -20.69 26.86
N ILE A 46 9.86 -21.91 26.49
CA ILE A 46 9.34 -22.21 25.16
C ILE A 46 8.02 -21.49 24.90
N GLU A 47 7.13 -21.41 25.89
CA GLU A 47 5.87 -20.65 25.84
C GLU A 47 6.13 -19.18 25.53
N ARG A 48 7.07 -18.53 26.24
CA ARG A 48 7.49 -17.16 25.95
C ARG A 48 8.02 -17.03 24.51
N LEU A 49 8.98 -17.87 24.13
CA LEU A 49 9.63 -17.80 22.81
C LEU A 49 8.64 -18.04 21.64
N TYR A 50 7.59 -18.86 21.84
CA TYR A 50 6.60 -19.19 20.81
C TYR A 50 5.38 -18.26 20.79
N MET A 51 4.83 -17.92 21.96
CA MET A 51 3.59 -17.16 22.07
C MET A 51 3.80 -15.66 22.20
N LYS A 52 4.80 -15.21 22.97
CA LYS A 52 5.11 -13.78 23.16
C LYS A 52 6.07 -13.29 22.08
N ASP A 53 7.25 -13.90 21.96
CA ASP A 53 8.27 -13.51 20.96
C ASP A 53 7.96 -13.99 19.53
N ARG A 54 6.89 -14.78 19.31
CA ARG A 54 6.43 -15.31 18.00
C ARG A 54 7.50 -16.06 17.17
N ARG A 55 8.57 -16.58 17.80
CA ARG A 55 9.73 -17.11 17.06
C ARG A 55 9.38 -18.40 16.32
N LYS A 56 9.92 -18.55 15.10
CA LYS A 56 9.76 -19.76 14.27
C LYS A 56 10.47 -20.94 14.95
N LEU A 57 9.86 -22.13 14.95
CA LEU A 57 10.35 -23.31 15.71
C LEU A 57 11.85 -23.61 15.53
N ARG A 58 12.41 -23.48 14.32
CA ARG A 58 13.87 -23.68 14.10
C ARG A 58 14.73 -22.77 14.98
N HIS A 59 14.32 -21.52 15.16
CA HIS A 59 15.03 -20.54 15.97
C HIS A 59 14.77 -20.73 17.48
N ILE A 60 13.60 -21.26 17.87
CA ILE A 60 13.37 -21.72 19.25
C ILE A 60 14.32 -22.88 19.59
N MET A 61 14.44 -23.87 18.71
CA MET A 61 15.38 -24.99 18.89
C MET A 61 16.82 -24.51 19.04
N GLN A 62 17.25 -23.58 18.18
CA GLN A 62 18.57 -22.96 18.27
C GLN A 62 18.78 -22.25 19.62
N ILE A 63 17.84 -21.42 20.07
CA ILE A 63 17.93 -20.72 21.37
C ILE A 63 17.96 -21.71 22.55
N MET A 64 17.21 -22.81 22.47
CA MET A 64 17.19 -23.85 23.50
C MET A 64 18.51 -24.64 23.55
N GLU A 65 19.13 -24.91 22.41
CA GLU A 65 20.44 -25.56 22.32
C GLU A 65 21.56 -24.61 22.79
N GLU A 66 21.58 -23.35 22.33
CA GLU A 66 22.62 -22.36 22.63
C GLU A 66 22.59 -21.81 24.07
N LYS A 67 21.40 -21.48 24.59
CA LYS A 67 21.25 -20.75 25.88
C LYS A 67 20.78 -21.61 27.04
N TYR A 68 20.20 -22.77 26.76
CA TYR A 68 19.64 -23.67 27.77
C TYR A 68 20.18 -25.10 27.66
N ASN A 69 21.17 -25.34 26.77
CA ASN A 69 21.85 -26.62 26.53
C ASN A 69 20.90 -27.82 26.32
N PHE A 70 19.72 -27.57 25.74
CA PHE A 70 18.60 -28.50 25.64
C PHE A 70 18.38 -28.91 24.18
N LYS A 71 18.68 -30.18 23.85
CA LYS A 71 18.83 -30.65 22.46
C LYS A 71 17.84 -31.76 22.09
N ALA A 72 16.59 -31.36 21.83
CA ALA A 72 15.55 -32.27 21.36
C ALA A 72 15.31 -32.21 19.83
N SER A 73 14.79 -33.29 19.25
CA SER A 73 14.49 -33.34 17.81
C SER A 73 13.24 -32.50 17.43
N VAL A 74 13.16 -32.09 16.15
CA VAL A 74 12.00 -31.34 15.60
C VAL A 74 10.67 -32.08 15.86
N GLN A 75 10.69 -33.41 15.85
CA GLN A 75 9.49 -34.23 16.11
C GLN A 75 9.09 -34.20 17.60
N MET A 76 10.06 -34.22 18.52
CA MET A 76 9.78 -34.11 19.96
C MET A 76 9.17 -32.74 20.29
N TYR A 77 9.73 -31.65 19.77
CA TYR A 77 9.14 -30.31 19.90
C TYR A 77 7.71 -30.26 19.35
N LYS A 78 7.46 -30.79 18.14
CA LYS A 78 6.09 -30.85 17.58
C LYS A 78 5.13 -31.62 18.49
N ARG A 79 5.53 -32.81 19.00
CA ARG A 79 4.71 -33.63 19.90
C ARG A 79 4.41 -32.90 21.23
N ARG A 80 5.39 -32.15 21.76
CA ARG A 80 5.23 -31.29 22.94
C ARG A 80 4.29 -30.13 22.68
N PHE A 81 4.42 -29.45 21.55
CA PHE A 81 3.55 -28.34 21.16
C PHE A 81 2.09 -28.82 21.00
N THR A 82 1.86 -30.01 20.43
CA THR A 82 0.51 -30.61 20.41
C THR A 82 -0.01 -30.91 21.81
N LYS A 83 0.82 -31.50 22.71
CA LYS A 83 0.44 -31.77 24.11
C LYS A 83 0.09 -30.50 24.89
N TRP A 84 0.81 -29.40 24.63
CA TRP A 84 0.63 -28.09 25.28
C TRP A 84 -0.41 -27.18 24.62
N GLY A 85 -1.06 -27.62 23.54
CA GLY A 85 -2.07 -26.81 22.84
C GLY A 85 -1.49 -25.64 22.03
N PHE A 86 -0.19 -25.65 21.72
CA PHE A 86 0.55 -24.65 20.94
C PHE A 86 0.23 -24.70 19.43
N TYR A 87 -1.05 -24.79 19.10
CA TYR A 87 -1.54 -24.73 17.72
C TYR A 87 -1.23 -23.36 17.10
N LYS A 88 -0.93 -23.34 15.80
CA LYS A 88 -1.04 -22.08 15.03
C LYS A 88 -2.48 -21.59 15.15
N SER A 89 -2.67 -20.36 15.62
CA SER A 89 -4.01 -19.78 15.76
C SER A 89 -4.66 -19.61 14.39
N LYS A 90 -5.52 -20.55 14.01
CA LYS A 90 -6.76 -20.17 13.33
C LYS A 90 -7.62 -19.48 14.39
N GLN A 91 -8.11 -18.27 14.09
CA GLN A 91 -8.93 -17.50 15.03
C GLN A 91 -10.09 -18.37 15.55
N ARG A 92 -10.24 -18.42 16.88
CA ARG A 92 -11.28 -19.22 17.54
C ARG A 92 -12.64 -18.57 17.32
N ASN A 93 -13.44 -19.12 16.41
CA ASN A 93 -14.87 -18.83 16.35
C ASN A 93 -15.51 -19.15 17.70
N GLY A 94 -16.03 -18.12 18.38
CA GLY A 94 -16.54 -18.20 19.75
C GLY A 94 -17.91 -18.88 19.86
N LYS A 95 -17.97 -20.21 19.75
CA LYS A 95 -19.18 -21.00 20.05
C LYS A 95 -18.87 -22.36 20.72
N THR A 96 -18.82 -22.38 22.05
CA THR A 96 -19.19 -23.56 22.86
C THR A 96 -19.68 -23.10 24.24
N ALA A 97 -21.00 -23.10 24.45
CA ALA A 97 -21.58 -23.04 25.79
C ALA A 97 -21.46 -24.40 26.50
N CYS A 98 -21.48 -24.41 27.83
CA CYS A 98 -21.36 -25.62 28.63
C CYS A 98 -22.60 -26.52 28.53
N LYS A 99 -22.41 -27.84 28.32
CA LYS A 99 -23.41 -28.88 28.62
C LYS A 99 -22.74 -30.14 29.18
N LYS A 100 -23.23 -30.60 30.33
CA LYS A 100 -22.91 -31.92 30.93
C LYS A 100 -23.91 -32.98 30.42
N LYS A 101 -23.52 -34.26 30.43
CA LYS A 101 -24.44 -35.42 30.39
C LYS A 101 -24.81 -35.80 31.85
N ALA A 102 -25.78 -36.64 32.20
CA ALA A 102 -26.68 -37.58 31.49
C ALA A 102 -27.99 -37.73 32.36
N PRO A 103 -28.81 -38.80 32.30
CA PRO A 103 -29.15 -39.76 31.23
C PRO A 103 -30.68 -39.85 30.94
N THR A 104 -31.10 -40.75 30.05
CA THR A 104 -32.51 -41.02 29.62
C THR A 104 -33.24 -42.03 30.51
N PRO A 105 -34.59 -42.17 30.41
CA PRO A 105 -35.14 -43.35 29.70
C PRO A 105 -36.48 -43.19 28.93
N LYS A 106 -36.55 -43.91 27.79
CA LYS A 106 -37.70 -44.67 27.19
C LYS A 106 -39.10 -44.03 27.02
N ASN A 107 -39.59 -43.94 25.77
CA ASN A 107 -40.54 -44.90 25.17
C ASN A 107 -40.74 -44.68 23.64
N THR A 108 -41.25 -45.70 22.94
CA THR A 108 -41.52 -45.82 21.47
C THR A 108 -42.96 -46.35 21.25
N PRO A 109 -43.51 -46.56 20.01
CA PRO A 109 -42.97 -46.49 18.63
C PRO A 109 -43.80 -45.55 17.68
N GLU A 110 -43.64 -45.46 16.34
CA GLU A 110 -42.66 -46.04 15.36
C GLU A 110 -41.89 -44.92 14.58
N THR A 111 -41.97 -44.57 13.28
CA THR A 111 -42.64 -45.12 12.07
C THR A 111 -41.82 -44.94 10.77
N GLN A 112 -42.05 -45.79 9.74
CA GLN A 112 -41.58 -45.68 8.33
C GLN A 112 -41.61 -44.23 7.74
N LYS A 113 -40.79 -43.80 6.76
CA LYS A 113 -40.00 -44.48 5.70
C LYS A 113 -38.79 -43.62 5.28
N ARG A 114 -37.75 -44.20 4.67
CA ARG A 114 -36.72 -43.48 3.87
C ARG A 114 -37.08 -43.54 2.37
N PRO A 115 -36.59 -42.60 1.55
CA PRO A 115 -35.59 -43.00 0.54
C PRO A 115 -34.32 -42.11 0.49
N HIS A 116 -33.27 -42.71 -0.08
CA HIS A 116 -32.06 -42.18 -0.73
C HIS A 116 -31.49 -40.78 -0.40
N SER A 117 -30.25 -40.81 0.07
CA SER A 117 -29.34 -39.66 0.17
C SER A 117 -28.72 -39.27 -1.18
N GLN A 118 -28.83 -38.00 -1.55
CA GLN A 118 -27.87 -37.31 -2.41
C GLN A 118 -27.02 -36.36 -1.54
N PRO A 119 -25.75 -36.11 -1.87
CA PRO A 119 -24.94 -35.14 -1.14
C PRO A 119 -25.39 -33.72 -1.47
N LEU A 120 -25.93 -32.97 -0.49
CA LEU A 120 -26.15 -31.54 -0.66
C LEU A 120 -24.80 -30.83 -0.83
N VAL A 121 -24.48 -30.46 -2.07
CA VAL A 121 -23.53 -29.39 -2.34
C VAL A 121 -24.18 -28.10 -1.84
N LEU A 122 -23.70 -27.60 -0.69
CA LEU A 122 -24.14 -26.32 -0.14
C LEU A 122 -23.56 -25.17 -0.97
N SER A 123 -24.22 -24.83 -2.06
CA SER A 123 -24.05 -23.54 -2.73
C SER A 123 -24.30 -22.41 -1.73
N PRO A 124 -23.50 -21.32 -1.74
CA PRO A 124 -23.74 -20.18 -0.88
C PRO A 124 -25.08 -19.53 -1.22
N SER A 125 -25.89 -19.19 -0.21
CA SER A 125 -27.14 -18.46 -0.41
C SER A 125 -26.86 -17.02 -0.89
N PRO A 126 -27.52 -16.53 -1.96
CA PRO A 126 -27.20 -15.24 -2.59
C PRO A 126 -27.27 -14.06 -1.61
N ASN A 127 -28.21 -14.10 -0.67
CA ASN A 127 -28.43 -13.07 0.35
C ASN A 127 -27.15 -12.69 1.14
N SER A 128 -26.17 -13.61 1.27
CA SER A 128 -24.95 -13.39 2.06
C SER A 128 -23.98 -12.41 1.38
N LEU A 129 -23.91 -12.44 0.04
CA LEU A 129 -23.07 -11.52 -0.73
C LEU A 129 -23.69 -10.13 -0.76
N GLU A 130 -24.99 -10.04 -1.07
CA GLU A 130 -25.76 -8.79 -1.09
C GLU A 130 -25.69 -8.07 0.27
N THR A 131 -25.90 -8.79 1.38
CA THR A 131 -25.77 -8.22 2.73
C THR A 131 -24.36 -7.69 3.00
N SER A 132 -23.31 -8.44 2.61
CA SER A 132 -21.91 -8.02 2.81
C SER A 132 -21.54 -6.80 1.96
N SER A 133 -22.07 -6.72 0.74
CA SER A 133 -21.91 -5.59 -0.17
C SER A 133 -22.62 -4.34 0.33
N LEU A 134 -23.86 -4.48 0.85
CA LEU A 134 -24.60 -3.39 1.45
C LEU A 134 -23.94 -2.88 2.74
N GLU A 135 -23.52 -3.77 3.65
CA GLU A 135 -22.73 -3.41 4.84
C GLU A 135 -21.50 -2.58 4.47
N PHE A 136 -20.79 -2.96 3.40
CA PHE A 136 -19.59 -2.26 2.91
C PHE A 136 -19.92 -0.86 2.37
N LEU A 137 -20.91 -0.73 1.48
CA LEU A 137 -21.34 0.56 0.92
C LEU A 137 -21.87 1.51 2.01
N THR A 138 -22.72 1.01 2.93
CA THR A 138 -23.17 1.79 4.08
C THR A 138 -22.00 2.23 4.96
N SER A 139 -20.98 1.38 5.18
CA SER A 139 -19.80 1.78 5.96
C SER A 139 -18.98 2.92 5.34
N ILE A 140 -18.94 3.02 4.00
CA ILE A 140 -18.34 4.15 3.29
C ILE A 140 -19.17 5.41 3.49
N HIS A 141 -20.49 5.31 3.27
CA HIS A 141 -21.41 6.43 3.46
C HIS A 141 -21.35 6.98 4.89
N ASP A 142 -21.47 6.12 5.90
CA ASP A 142 -21.40 6.48 7.32
C ASP A 142 -20.12 7.25 7.64
N TRP A 143 -18.97 6.76 7.17
CA TRP A 143 -17.66 7.30 7.54
C TRP A 143 -17.35 8.62 6.83
N SER A 144 -17.57 8.70 5.51
CA SER A 144 -17.33 9.93 4.76
C SER A 144 -18.33 11.04 5.15
N THR A 145 -19.61 10.71 5.37
CA THR A 145 -20.60 11.70 5.85
C THR A 145 -20.26 12.20 7.26
N SER A 146 -19.94 11.31 8.20
CA SER A 146 -19.58 11.69 9.58
C SER A 146 -18.33 12.57 9.67
N PHE A 147 -17.36 12.38 8.76
CA PHE A 147 -16.21 13.27 8.61
C PHE A 147 -16.65 14.72 8.27
N TYR A 148 -17.48 14.89 7.23
CA TYR A 148 -17.99 16.22 6.84
C TYR A 148 -18.93 16.84 7.89
N GLU A 149 -19.73 16.04 8.61
CA GLU A 149 -20.53 16.51 9.74
C GLU A 149 -19.67 17.00 10.91
N SER A 150 -18.58 16.29 11.24
CA SER A 150 -17.64 16.70 12.28
C SER A 150 -16.94 18.02 11.92
N LEU A 151 -16.60 18.24 10.64
CA LEU A 151 -15.97 19.48 10.14
C LEU A 151 -16.92 20.70 10.13
N ARG A 152 -18.23 20.46 10.01
CA ARG A 152 -19.28 21.48 10.14
C ARG A 152 -19.59 21.82 11.60
N THR A 153 -19.60 20.82 12.48
CA THR A 153 -20.04 20.96 13.88
C THR A 153 -18.94 21.42 14.84
N LYS A 154 -17.68 21.00 14.64
CA LYS A 154 -16.55 21.34 15.53
C LYS A 154 -15.64 22.44 14.98
N GLY A 155 -15.78 22.80 13.70
CA GLY A 155 -14.76 23.56 12.98
C GLY A 155 -13.48 22.74 12.76
N LEU A 156 -12.44 23.38 12.22
CA LEU A 156 -11.13 22.75 12.01
C LEU A 156 -10.18 23.08 13.16
N HIS A 157 -10.23 22.26 14.21
CA HIS A 157 -9.07 22.04 15.07
C HIS A 157 -8.28 20.85 14.52
N LEU A 158 -7.38 21.16 13.58
CA LEU A 158 -6.40 20.21 13.02
C LEU A 158 -5.45 19.63 14.09
N GLN A 159 -5.37 20.27 15.26
CA GLN A 159 -4.61 19.78 16.40
C GLN A 159 -5.35 18.69 17.19
N ASP A 160 -6.68 18.78 17.38
CA ASP A 160 -7.45 17.84 18.22
C ASP A 160 -7.64 16.44 17.61
N THR A 161 -7.35 16.26 16.32
CA THR A 161 -7.44 14.95 15.66
C THR A 161 -6.15 14.12 15.81
N HIS A 162 -5.07 14.73 16.33
CA HIS A 162 -3.84 14.04 16.69
C HIS A 162 -3.56 14.21 18.19
N PRO A 163 -3.44 13.12 18.98
CA PRO A 163 -2.97 13.22 20.36
C PRO A 163 -1.49 13.61 20.39
N SER A 164 -1.25 14.92 20.42
CA SER A 164 0.00 15.61 20.80
C SER A 164 1.31 14.92 20.39
N GLN A 165 1.43 14.55 19.10
CA GLN A 165 2.73 14.12 18.56
C GLN A 165 3.71 15.31 18.59
N PRO A 166 4.98 15.11 19.01
CA PRO A 166 5.98 16.16 18.97
C PRO A 166 6.24 16.58 17.52
N ALA A 167 6.60 17.86 17.33
CA ALA A 167 6.63 18.56 16.03
C ALA A 167 7.77 18.11 15.07
N GLY A 168 7.79 16.83 14.72
CA GLY A 168 8.80 16.20 13.84
C GLY A 168 8.34 14.97 13.05
N LYS A 169 7.16 14.39 13.32
CA LYS A 169 6.57 13.31 12.50
C LYS A 169 5.31 13.77 11.75
N ILE A 170 5.53 14.58 10.71
CA ILE A 170 4.52 14.86 9.67
C ILE A 170 4.17 13.54 8.95
N ASN A 171 2.88 13.25 8.69
CA ASN A 171 2.48 12.04 7.96
C ASN A 171 2.96 12.09 6.50
N ARG A 172 4.04 11.36 6.18
CA ARG A 172 4.68 11.30 4.87
C ARG A 172 3.99 10.38 3.84
N TYR A 173 2.71 10.08 4.01
CA TYR A 173 1.96 9.27 3.04
C TYR A 173 1.89 9.94 1.64
N ASP A 174 2.64 9.37 0.69
CA ASP A 174 2.51 9.63 -0.75
C ASP A 174 1.45 8.68 -1.37
N PRO A 175 0.26 9.22 -1.73
CA PRO A 175 -0.82 8.42 -2.29
C PRO A 175 -0.58 7.98 -3.74
N GLU A 176 0.08 8.82 -4.53
CA GLU A 176 0.36 8.53 -5.94
C GLU A 176 1.51 7.54 -6.05
N GLY A 177 2.57 7.71 -5.26
CA GLY A 177 3.67 6.76 -5.15
C GLY A 177 3.19 5.36 -4.75
N LEU A 178 2.31 5.25 -3.74
CA LEU A 178 1.74 3.97 -3.32
C LEU A 178 0.85 3.33 -4.40
N SER A 179 -0.01 4.12 -5.07
CA SER A 179 -0.81 3.64 -6.20
C SER A 179 0.07 3.08 -7.32
N PHE A 180 1.05 3.86 -7.79
CA PHE A 180 1.93 3.45 -8.87
C PHE A 180 2.87 2.30 -8.49
N ALA A 181 3.31 2.21 -7.23
CA ALA A 181 4.03 1.04 -6.72
C ALA A 181 3.18 -0.23 -6.86
N PHE A 182 1.88 -0.19 -6.53
CA PHE A 182 0.98 -1.32 -6.73
C PHE A 182 0.74 -1.67 -8.21
N ARG A 183 0.65 -0.68 -9.10
CA ARG A 183 0.61 -0.91 -10.57
C ARG A 183 1.84 -1.69 -11.03
N ILE A 184 3.04 -1.24 -10.63
CA ILE A 184 4.32 -1.88 -10.97
C ILE A 184 4.43 -3.29 -10.35
N ILE A 185 3.97 -3.53 -9.11
CA ILE A 185 3.95 -4.87 -8.50
C ILE A 185 3.20 -5.87 -9.39
N VAL A 186 2.02 -5.49 -9.91
CA VAL A 186 1.23 -6.37 -10.76
C VAL A 186 1.92 -6.63 -12.10
N GLU A 187 2.48 -5.61 -12.74
CA GLU A 187 3.25 -5.79 -13.97
C GLU A 187 4.50 -6.66 -13.78
N LEU A 188 5.23 -6.51 -12.67
CA LEU A 188 6.38 -7.36 -12.35
C LEU A 188 5.97 -8.83 -12.18
N ILE A 189 4.81 -9.11 -11.56
CA ILE A 189 4.26 -10.47 -11.45
C ILE A 189 3.95 -11.03 -12.84
N GLN A 190 3.24 -10.28 -13.69
CA GLN A 190 2.92 -10.69 -15.06
C GLN A 190 4.18 -10.93 -15.92
N ARG A 191 5.24 -10.12 -15.71
CA ARG A 191 6.54 -10.24 -16.40
C ARG A 191 7.48 -11.28 -15.75
N GLY A 192 7.01 -12.07 -14.79
CA GLY A 192 7.79 -13.14 -14.13
C GLY A 192 8.89 -12.66 -13.17
N LYS A 193 8.93 -11.36 -12.85
CA LYS A 193 9.96 -10.73 -11.99
C LYS A 193 9.62 -10.83 -10.50
N GLY A 194 9.28 -12.04 -10.05
CA GLY A 194 8.74 -12.31 -8.71
C GLY A 194 9.61 -11.84 -7.53
N ILE A 195 10.95 -11.84 -7.68
CA ILE A 195 11.85 -11.32 -6.63
C ILE A 195 11.64 -9.81 -6.45
N LEU A 196 11.75 -9.03 -7.54
CA LEU A 196 11.59 -7.58 -7.51
C LEU A 196 10.15 -7.18 -7.15
N ALA A 197 9.15 -7.94 -7.63
CA ALA A 197 7.76 -7.78 -7.19
C ALA A 197 7.61 -7.96 -5.67
N GLY A 198 8.24 -8.99 -5.09
CA GLY A 198 8.20 -9.26 -3.66
C GLY A 198 8.93 -8.20 -2.83
N ARG A 199 10.08 -7.70 -3.32
CA ARG A 199 10.81 -6.59 -2.69
C ARG A 199 9.95 -5.30 -2.69
N LEU A 200 9.41 -4.91 -3.84
CA LEU A 200 8.55 -3.72 -3.97
C LEU A 200 7.25 -3.86 -3.15
N THR A 201 6.65 -5.06 -3.14
CA THR A 201 5.50 -5.37 -2.26
C THR A 201 5.84 -5.12 -0.80
N ARG A 202 7.03 -5.49 -0.34
CA ARG A 202 7.44 -5.21 1.04
C ARG A 202 7.53 -3.70 1.33
N LYS A 203 8.10 -2.90 0.43
CA LYS A 203 8.17 -1.43 0.60
C LYS A 203 6.76 -0.83 0.64
N ALA A 204 5.94 -1.10 -0.38
CA ALA A 204 4.56 -0.62 -0.45
C ALA A 204 3.71 -1.05 0.77
N PHE A 205 3.96 -2.23 1.36
CA PHE A 205 3.25 -2.68 2.57
C PHE A 205 3.65 -1.96 3.87
N LEU A 206 4.79 -1.27 3.91
CA LEU A 206 5.12 -0.34 5.00
C LEU A 206 4.35 0.98 4.81
N ASP A 207 4.31 1.50 3.57
CA ASP A 207 3.62 2.75 3.24
C ASP A 207 2.09 2.69 3.48
N ILE A 208 1.50 1.48 3.51
CA ILE A 208 0.11 1.25 3.95
C ILE A 208 -0.16 1.76 5.37
N GLU A 209 0.80 1.69 6.28
CA GLU A 209 0.59 2.09 7.67
C GLU A 209 0.40 3.62 7.76
N ASN A 210 1.19 4.38 7.01
CA ASN A 210 1.02 5.83 6.83
C ASN A 210 -0.32 6.18 6.15
N MET A 211 -0.78 5.35 5.20
CA MET A 211 -2.10 5.50 4.55
C MET A 211 -3.25 5.35 5.55
N LEU A 212 -3.16 4.44 6.54
CA LEU A 212 -4.21 4.26 7.57
C LEU A 212 -4.39 5.46 8.51
N HIS A 213 -3.45 6.40 8.51
CA HIS A 213 -3.54 7.69 9.21
C HIS A 213 -4.07 8.84 8.34
N ALA A 214 -4.57 8.55 7.13
CA ALA A 214 -5.21 9.54 6.25
C ALA A 214 -6.69 9.77 6.62
N GLU A 215 -7.21 10.93 6.22
CA GLU A 215 -8.61 11.33 6.37
C GLU A 215 -9.56 10.37 5.64
N ALA A 216 -10.77 10.16 6.15
CA ALA A 216 -11.72 9.16 5.63
C ALA A 216 -11.91 9.23 4.09
N PRO A 217 -12.18 10.39 3.47
CA PRO A 217 -12.45 10.44 2.04
C PRO A 217 -11.19 10.14 1.19
N LEU A 218 -10.00 10.53 1.70
CA LEU A 218 -8.70 10.31 1.07
C LEU A 218 -8.27 8.84 1.16
N PHE A 219 -8.42 8.22 2.33
CA PHE A 219 -8.19 6.79 2.52
C PHE A 219 -9.08 5.97 1.58
N ILE A 220 -10.39 6.22 1.59
CA ILE A 220 -11.37 5.47 0.80
C ILE A 220 -11.09 5.62 -0.71
N TRP A 221 -10.80 6.83 -1.20
CA TRP A 221 -10.51 7.05 -2.62
C TRP A 221 -9.31 6.23 -3.09
N ASN A 222 -8.19 6.33 -2.38
CA ASN A 222 -6.91 5.76 -2.81
C ASN A 222 -6.87 4.23 -2.61
N VAL A 223 -7.44 3.72 -1.51
CA VAL A 223 -7.48 2.28 -1.26
C VAL A 223 -8.37 1.55 -2.27
N LEU A 224 -9.49 2.16 -2.70
CA LEU A 224 -10.38 1.57 -3.70
C LEU A 224 -9.78 1.59 -5.10
N GLU A 225 -9.00 2.62 -5.46
CA GLU A 225 -8.26 2.67 -6.74
C GLU A 225 -7.25 1.52 -6.83
N ILE A 226 -6.42 1.35 -5.79
CA ILE A 226 -5.45 0.26 -5.67
C ILE A 226 -6.15 -1.11 -5.76
N MET A 227 -7.22 -1.31 -5.00
CA MET A 227 -7.96 -2.58 -4.98
C MET A 227 -8.64 -2.88 -6.33
N TYR A 228 -9.21 -1.86 -6.99
CA TYR A 228 -9.80 -2.02 -8.32
C TYR A 228 -8.74 -2.42 -9.34
N HIS A 229 -7.57 -1.80 -9.32
CA HIS A 229 -6.46 -2.14 -10.22
C HIS A 229 -6.04 -3.61 -10.07
N MET A 230 -5.95 -4.11 -8.82
CA MET A 230 -5.68 -5.53 -8.54
C MET A 230 -6.77 -6.45 -9.07
N VAL A 231 -8.05 -6.10 -8.88
CA VAL A 231 -9.20 -6.88 -9.39
C VAL A 231 -9.17 -6.96 -10.92
N ARG A 232 -9.04 -5.81 -11.59
CA ARG A 232 -9.03 -5.71 -13.07
C ARG A 232 -7.93 -6.57 -13.70
N LEU A 233 -6.77 -6.67 -13.04
CA LEU A 233 -5.63 -7.48 -13.48
C LEU A 233 -5.57 -8.89 -12.84
N GLY A 234 -6.67 -9.35 -12.25
CA GLY A 234 -6.85 -10.72 -11.74
C GLY A 234 -6.09 -11.07 -10.46
N GLN A 235 -5.44 -10.10 -9.80
CA GLN A 235 -4.52 -10.30 -8.67
C GLN A 235 -5.25 -10.49 -7.32
N THR A 236 -6.22 -11.41 -7.31
CA THR A 236 -7.03 -11.79 -6.14
C THR A 236 -6.20 -12.20 -4.92
N GLN A 237 -5.01 -12.80 -5.10
CA GLN A 237 -4.12 -13.13 -3.99
C GLN A 237 -3.48 -11.89 -3.36
N LEU A 238 -3.03 -10.93 -4.19
CA LEU A 238 -2.45 -9.67 -3.70
C LEU A 238 -3.51 -8.81 -3.00
N LEU A 239 -4.72 -8.76 -3.55
CA LEU A 239 -5.90 -8.14 -2.92
C LEU A 239 -6.21 -8.78 -1.56
N GLY A 240 -6.18 -10.11 -1.47
CA GLY A 240 -6.41 -10.83 -0.22
C GLY A 240 -5.35 -10.54 0.84
N MET A 241 -4.07 -10.42 0.46
CA MET A 241 -2.99 -10.02 1.36
C MET A 241 -3.13 -8.55 1.82
N LEU A 242 -3.45 -7.65 0.89
CA LEU A 242 -3.71 -6.23 1.18
C LEU A 242 -4.87 -6.06 2.17
N LEU A 243 -6.01 -6.72 1.92
CA LEU A 243 -7.17 -6.70 2.81
C LEU A 243 -6.87 -7.29 4.19
N ALA A 244 -6.12 -8.39 4.25
CA ALA A 244 -5.72 -9.00 5.53
C ALA A 244 -4.85 -8.04 6.36
N GLN A 245 -3.82 -7.44 5.74
CA GLN A 245 -2.92 -6.48 6.38
C GLN A 245 -3.68 -5.23 6.86
N LEU A 246 -4.53 -4.66 5.99
CA LEU A 246 -5.35 -3.49 6.33
C LEU A 246 -6.30 -3.78 7.51
N VAL A 247 -6.96 -4.94 7.53
CA VAL A 247 -7.84 -5.34 8.65
C VAL A 247 -7.06 -5.53 9.95
N GLU A 248 -5.85 -6.09 9.90
CA GLU A 248 -5.00 -6.31 11.08
C GLU A 248 -4.44 -4.98 11.62
N LEU A 249 -3.78 -4.17 10.79
CA LEU A 249 -3.29 -2.84 11.16
C LEU A 249 -4.42 -1.93 11.68
N ALA A 250 -5.54 -1.85 10.96
CA ALA A 250 -6.67 -1.01 11.39
C ALA A 250 -7.24 -1.43 12.75
N SER A 251 -7.25 -2.74 13.06
CA SER A 251 -7.72 -3.27 14.35
C SER A 251 -6.69 -3.10 15.49
N ASN A 252 -5.44 -2.76 15.17
CA ASN A 252 -4.40 -2.45 16.15
C ASN A 252 -4.29 -0.94 16.43
N ILE A 253 -4.51 -0.11 15.40
CA ILE A 253 -4.38 1.36 15.46
C ILE A 253 -5.65 2.03 16.02
N ASN A 254 -6.84 1.53 15.67
CA ASN A 254 -8.10 2.21 15.95
C ASN A 254 -8.93 1.45 17.00
N GLU A 255 -9.87 2.17 17.65
CA GLU A 255 -10.89 1.52 18.47
C GLU A 255 -11.67 0.45 17.68
N MET A 256 -12.05 -0.64 18.35
CA MET A 256 -12.77 -1.79 17.76
C MET A 256 -14.11 -1.46 17.05
N LYS A 257 -14.63 -0.23 17.22
CA LYS A 257 -15.84 0.27 16.56
C LYS A 257 -15.58 1.19 15.35
N HIS A 258 -14.32 1.54 15.06
CA HIS A 258 -14.00 2.56 14.06
C HIS A 258 -14.50 2.16 12.65
N PRO A 259 -15.12 3.07 11.87
CA PRO A 259 -15.77 2.70 10.61
C PRO A 259 -14.86 2.04 9.57
N VAL A 260 -13.56 2.38 9.54
CA VAL A 260 -12.58 1.71 8.65
C VAL A 260 -12.54 0.20 8.89
N ILE A 261 -12.67 -0.25 10.14
CA ILE A 261 -12.66 -1.67 10.52
C ILE A 261 -13.94 -2.35 10.03
N LYS A 262 -15.09 -1.68 10.15
CA LYS A 262 -16.40 -2.14 9.64
C LYS A 262 -16.34 -2.28 8.11
N MET A 263 -15.87 -1.25 7.42
CA MET A 263 -15.73 -1.20 5.97
C MET A 263 -14.81 -2.32 5.44
N LEU A 264 -13.58 -2.41 5.96
CA LEU A 264 -12.60 -3.39 5.50
C LEU A 264 -13.04 -4.84 5.78
N LYS A 265 -13.70 -5.12 6.92
CA LYS A 265 -14.23 -6.45 7.23
C LYS A 265 -15.44 -6.81 6.36
N SER A 266 -16.30 -5.85 6.03
CA SER A 266 -17.46 -6.08 5.15
C SER A 266 -17.02 -6.33 3.70
N LEU A 267 -16.02 -5.57 3.21
CA LEU A 267 -15.37 -5.86 1.94
C LEU A 267 -14.67 -7.24 1.96
N GLN A 268 -13.98 -7.60 3.04
CA GLN A 268 -13.36 -8.92 3.18
C GLN A 268 -14.39 -10.07 3.17
N LYS A 269 -15.60 -9.89 3.74
CA LYS A 269 -16.72 -10.84 3.59
C LYS A 269 -17.14 -10.97 2.13
N ALA A 270 -17.41 -9.84 1.45
CA ALA A 270 -17.83 -9.84 0.05
C ALA A 270 -16.78 -10.51 -0.85
N VAL A 271 -15.49 -10.19 -0.63
CA VAL A 271 -14.34 -10.78 -1.34
C VAL A 271 -14.22 -12.29 -1.13
N TYR A 272 -14.55 -12.78 0.07
CA TYR A 272 -14.59 -14.21 0.37
C TYR A 272 -15.79 -14.93 -0.29
N HIS A 273 -16.92 -14.24 -0.45
CA HIS A 273 -18.13 -14.78 -1.07
C HIS A 273 -18.13 -14.72 -2.61
N TRP A 274 -17.30 -13.88 -3.23
CA TRP A 274 -17.21 -13.81 -4.68
C TRP A 274 -16.75 -15.13 -5.30
N GLU A 275 -17.38 -15.54 -6.40
CA GLU A 275 -16.89 -16.67 -7.19
C GLU A 275 -15.50 -16.39 -7.78
N LYS A 276 -14.76 -17.47 -8.04
CA LYS A 276 -13.38 -17.42 -8.56
C LYS A 276 -13.28 -16.64 -9.89
N HIS A 277 -14.35 -16.61 -10.69
CA HIS A 277 -14.38 -16.04 -12.04
C HIS A 277 -15.22 -14.75 -12.19
N ALA A 278 -15.94 -14.31 -11.17
CA ALA A 278 -16.92 -13.21 -11.23
C ALA A 278 -16.31 -11.78 -11.30
N THR A 279 -15.21 -11.57 -12.03
CA THR A 279 -14.40 -10.33 -11.98
C THR A 279 -15.19 -9.04 -12.24
N LEU A 280 -16.20 -9.07 -13.12
CA LEU A 280 -17.04 -7.91 -13.42
C LEU A 280 -17.86 -7.43 -12.20
N GLU A 281 -18.36 -8.34 -11.36
CA GLU A 281 -19.13 -8.01 -10.15
C GLU A 281 -18.23 -7.35 -9.09
N LYS A 282 -16.98 -7.83 -9.00
CA LYS A 282 -15.93 -7.27 -8.14
C LYS A 282 -15.60 -5.83 -8.51
N MET A 283 -15.49 -5.57 -9.82
CA MET A 283 -15.24 -4.24 -10.36
C MET A 283 -16.44 -3.31 -10.10
N ARG A 284 -17.67 -3.77 -10.37
CA ARG A 284 -18.91 -3.01 -10.12
C ARG A 284 -19.08 -2.60 -8.66
N LEU A 285 -18.80 -3.49 -7.69
CA LEU A 285 -18.91 -3.13 -6.27
C LEU A 285 -17.89 -2.07 -5.86
N LEU A 286 -16.68 -2.12 -6.41
CA LEU A 286 -15.63 -1.12 -6.15
C LEU A 286 -15.91 0.20 -6.89
N GLU A 287 -16.48 0.17 -8.10
CA GLU A 287 -16.99 1.34 -8.82
C GLU A 287 -18.11 2.04 -8.05
N GLN A 288 -19.09 1.29 -7.54
CA GLN A 288 -20.17 1.83 -6.69
C GLN A 288 -19.63 2.45 -5.40
N ALA A 289 -18.70 1.75 -4.73
CA ALA A 289 -18.06 2.22 -3.50
C ALA A 289 -17.25 3.51 -3.70
N TRP A 290 -16.50 3.61 -4.79
CA TRP A 290 -15.72 4.81 -5.12
C TRP A 290 -16.63 5.95 -5.58
N GLY A 291 -17.63 5.67 -6.41
CA GLY A 291 -18.61 6.65 -6.88
C GLY A 291 -19.42 7.28 -5.75
N LEU A 292 -19.81 6.47 -4.75
CA LEU A 292 -20.43 6.92 -3.50
C LEU A 292 -19.53 7.88 -2.72
N ASN A 293 -18.24 7.54 -2.55
CA ASN A 293 -17.29 8.43 -1.87
C ASN A 293 -17.03 9.72 -2.67
N ALA A 294 -16.89 9.62 -3.99
CA ALA A 294 -16.68 10.76 -4.87
C ALA A 294 -17.89 11.72 -4.88
N ASP A 295 -19.12 11.19 -4.88
CA ASP A 295 -20.34 11.99 -4.77
C ASP A 295 -20.41 12.74 -3.42
N ILE A 296 -20.11 12.08 -2.30
CA ILE A 296 -20.04 12.71 -0.97
C ILE A 296 -18.98 13.81 -0.96
N ILE A 297 -17.79 13.60 -1.55
CA ILE A 297 -16.74 14.61 -1.68
C ILE A 297 -17.23 15.81 -2.50
N CYS A 298 -17.79 15.58 -3.68
CA CYS A 298 -18.20 16.64 -4.60
C CYS A 298 -19.36 17.49 -4.04
N ARG A 299 -20.28 16.89 -3.28
CA ARG A 299 -21.41 17.59 -2.64
C ARG A 299 -21.03 18.34 -1.37
N ASN A 300 -19.98 17.92 -0.67
CA ASN A 300 -19.56 18.50 0.61
C ASN A 300 -18.23 19.26 0.52
N TYR A 301 -17.96 19.87 -0.64
CA TYR A 301 -16.77 20.70 -0.84
C TYR A 301 -16.59 21.74 0.28
N ASP A 302 -15.36 21.81 0.79
CA ASP A 302 -14.91 22.78 1.78
C ASP A 302 -13.51 23.29 1.37
N SER A 303 -13.34 24.61 1.22
CA SER A 303 -12.05 25.19 0.80
C SER A 303 -10.92 24.89 1.78
N ARG A 304 -11.23 24.58 3.03
CA ARG A 304 -10.27 24.24 4.09
C ARG A 304 -9.69 22.83 3.94
N LEU A 305 -10.24 22.01 3.05
CA LEU A 305 -9.77 20.64 2.74
C LEU A 305 -8.97 20.56 1.43
N LEU A 306 -8.58 21.69 0.83
CA LEU A 306 -7.97 21.77 -0.50
C LEU A 306 -6.78 20.79 -0.70
N VAL A 307 -5.93 20.64 0.32
CA VAL A 307 -4.79 19.71 0.32
C VAL A 307 -5.21 18.24 0.29
N VAL A 308 -6.30 17.88 0.98
CA VAL A 308 -6.88 16.52 0.95
C VAL A 308 -7.33 16.19 -0.48
N TYR A 309 -7.95 17.14 -1.18
CA TYR A 309 -8.40 16.96 -2.56
C TYR A 309 -7.27 16.89 -3.59
N TYR A 310 -6.15 17.60 -3.37
CA TYR A 310 -4.94 17.44 -4.18
C TYR A 310 -4.26 16.08 -4.00
N ARG A 311 -4.40 15.44 -2.82
CA ARG A 311 -3.84 14.12 -2.51
C ARG A 311 -4.71 12.94 -2.98
N LEU A 312 -5.89 13.17 -3.55
CA LEU A 312 -6.68 12.11 -4.19
C LEU A 312 -5.96 11.63 -5.45
N VAL A 313 -5.84 10.30 -5.66
CA VAL A 313 -5.23 9.76 -6.89
C VAL A 313 -6.19 9.95 -8.06
N TRP A 314 -6.00 11.04 -8.80
CA TRP A 314 -6.82 11.40 -9.97
C TRP A 314 -6.43 10.65 -11.25
N GLU A 315 -5.22 10.09 -11.35
CA GLU A 315 -4.76 9.40 -12.57
C GLU A 315 -5.26 7.95 -12.66
N SER A 316 -6.58 7.80 -12.59
CA SER A 316 -7.29 6.52 -12.73
C SER A 316 -8.00 6.49 -14.08
N SER A 317 -7.52 5.64 -15.01
CA SER A 317 -8.29 5.27 -16.22
C SER A 317 -9.36 4.21 -15.94
N CYS A 318 -9.44 3.77 -14.68
CA CYS A 318 -10.27 2.67 -14.22
C CYS A 318 -11.69 3.11 -13.84
N ILE A 319 -11.83 4.27 -13.20
CA ILE A 319 -13.08 4.66 -12.52
C ILE A 319 -13.62 5.94 -13.16
N LYS A 320 -14.94 6.01 -13.34
CA LYS A 320 -15.63 7.07 -14.07
C LYS A 320 -16.20 8.13 -13.12
N LEU A 321 -16.10 9.40 -13.50
CA LEU A 321 -16.86 10.50 -12.90
C LEU A 321 -18.10 10.79 -13.77
N GLY A 322 -19.27 10.80 -13.15
CA GLY A 322 -20.53 11.22 -13.78
C GLY A 322 -20.67 12.75 -13.84
N GLU A 323 -21.65 13.23 -14.61
CA GLU A 323 -21.83 14.67 -14.87
C GLU A 323 -22.12 15.47 -13.58
N ASP A 324 -22.99 14.97 -12.70
CA ASP A 324 -23.29 15.57 -11.38
C ASP A 324 -22.03 15.79 -10.53
N GLN A 325 -21.09 14.84 -10.60
CA GLN A 325 -19.83 14.89 -9.85
C GLN A 325 -18.90 15.94 -10.46
N LEU A 326 -18.77 15.96 -11.79
CA LEU A 326 -17.98 16.97 -12.50
C LEU A 326 -18.51 18.40 -12.26
N ASP A 327 -19.82 18.58 -12.17
CA ASP A 327 -20.45 19.85 -11.80
C ASP A 327 -20.18 20.26 -10.34
N GLY A 328 -20.07 19.29 -9.42
CA GLY A 328 -19.57 19.52 -8.07
C GLY A 328 -18.10 19.96 -8.05
N LEU A 329 -17.25 19.32 -8.84
CA LEU A 329 -15.84 19.70 -8.99
C LEU A 329 -15.69 21.10 -9.62
N ASP A 330 -16.49 21.46 -10.62
CA ASP A 330 -16.42 22.79 -11.25
C ASP A 330 -16.76 23.92 -10.27
N LYS A 331 -17.74 23.69 -9.37
CA LYS A 331 -18.07 24.58 -8.25
C LYS A 331 -16.92 24.67 -7.25
N TRP A 332 -16.23 23.56 -6.95
CA TRP A 332 -14.99 23.58 -6.14
C TRP A 332 -13.92 24.46 -6.79
N PHE A 333 -13.45 24.12 -8.00
CA PHE A 333 -12.34 24.86 -8.63
C PHE A 333 -12.68 26.33 -8.91
N SER A 334 -13.94 26.67 -9.19
CA SER A 334 -14.38 28.07 -9.30
C SER A 334 -14.27 28.84 -7.99
N ALA A 335 -14.42 28.16 -6.84
CA ALA A 335 -14.22 28.74 -5.52
C ALA A 335 -12.73 28.80 -5.11
N VAL A 336 -11.87 27.88 -5.60
CA VAL A 336 -10.41 27.90 -5.33
C VAL A 336 -9.80 29.23 -5.77
N LYS A 337 -10.12 29.70 -6.98
CA LYS A 337 -9.65 31.01 -7.51
C LYS A 337 -9.95 32.21 -6.59
N SER A 338 -10.91 32.10 -5.68
CA SER A 338 -11.24 33.15 -4.72
C SER A 338 -10.56 33.03 -3.34
N LYS A 339 -9.91 31.89 -3.03
CA LYS A 339 -9.63 31.47 -1.64
C LYS A 339 -8.38 30.59 -1.40
N ILE A 340 -7.40 30.49 -2.30
CA ILE A 340 -6.08 29.94 -1.88
C ILE A 340 -5.48 30.90 -0.83
N PRO A 341 -5.27 30.49 0.43
CA PRO A 341 -4.80 31.42 1.46
C PRO A 341 -3.31 31.68 1.31
N HIS A 342 -2.92 32.95 1.26
CA HIS A 342 -1.56 33.40 0.92
C HIS A 342 -0.44 32.95 1.88
N GLU A 343 -0.77 32.35 3.03
CA GLU A 343 0.18 31.99 4.10
C GLU A 343 0.01 30.56 4.63
N ASP A 344 -0.79 29.71 3.96
CA ASP A 344 -1.16 28.41 4.54
C ASP A 344 -0.02 27.38 4.48
N SER A 345 0.54 27.04 5.65
CA SER A 345 1.60 26.02 5.81
C SER A 345 1.24 24.68 5.17
N TYR A 346 -0.06 24.36 5.06
CA TYR A 346 -0.50 23.12 4.42
C TYR A 346 -0.37 23.14 2.88
N PHE A 347 -0.40 24.30 2.22
CA PHE A 347 -0.07 24.41 0.79
C PHE A 347 1.42 24.11 0.57
N GLN A 348 2.28 24.67 1.43
CA GLN A 348 3.69 24.28 1.48
C GLN A 348 3.85 22.79 1.75
N GLN A 349 3.08 22.15 2.64
CA GLN A 349 3.15 20.70 2.87
C GLN A 349 2.77 19.88 1.63
N ALA A 350 1.74 20.27 0.87
CA ALA A 350 1.39 19.62 -0.40
C ALA A 350 2.54 19.69 -1.44
N ILE A 351 3.31 20.77 -1.40
CA ILE A 351 4.49 21.03 -2.21
C ILE A 351 5.75 20.30 -1.65
N LEU A 352 5.85 20.16 -0.33
CA LEU A 352 6.97 19.54 0.40
C LEU A 352 6.92 18.01 0.44
N PHE A 353 5.99 17.35 -0.25
CA PHE A 353 6.16 15.96 -0.71
C PHE A 353 7.20 15.86 -1.84
N ALA A 354 8.30 16.60 -1.70
CA ALA A 354 9.55 16.37 -2.39
C ALA A 354 10.27 15.22 -1.69
N ASP A 355 10.73 14.25 -2.48
CA ASP A 355 11.61 13.18 -2.00
C ASP A 355 12.90 13.85 -1.46
N PRO A 356 13.37 13.53 -0.24
CA PRO A 356 14.54 14.20 0.35
C PRO A 356 15.86 13.96 -0.41
N SER A 357 15.86 13.10 -1.43
CA SER A 357 16.96 12.99 -2.40
C SER A 357 16.91 13.99 -3.57
N THR A 358 15.82 14.77 -3.71
CA THR A 358 15.62 15.71 -4.84
C THR A 358 16.35 17.04 -4.63
N THR A 359 17.66 17.03 -4.86
CA THR A 359 18.54 18.21 -4.78
C THR A 359 17.94 19.45 -5.44
N GLU A 360 17.94 20.57 -4.72
CA GLU A 360 17.35 21.85 -5.13
C GLU A 360 18.03 22.49 -6.36
N GLU A 361 19.17 21.95 -6.80
CA GLU A 361 19.92 22.42 -7.97
C GLU A 361 19.36 21.89 -9.31
N THR A 362 18.40 20.96 -9.30
CA THR A 362 17.87 20.36 -10.53
C THR A 362 17.06 21.37 -11.36
N ALA A 363 17.55 21.74 -12.54
CA ALA A 363 16.86 22.65 -13.45
C ALA A 363 15.54 22.06 -14.01
N PRO A 364 14.53 22.88 -14.36
CA PRO A 364 13.34 22.40 -15.06
C PRO A 364 13.68 21.85 -16.46
N PRO A 365 12.79 21.05 -17.06
CA PRO A 365 12.95 20.58 -18.43
C PRO A 365 13.18 21.71 -19.44
N LYS A 366 13.79 21.38 -20.58
CA LYS A 366 13.85 22.31 -21.72
C LYS A 366 12.42 22.68 -22.15
N ASP A 367 12.26 23.91 -22.61
CA ASP A 367 11.01 24.43 -23.15
C ASP A 367 9.82 24.32 -22.18
N TYR A 368 10.08 24.34 -20.87
CA TYR A 368 9.08 24.14 -19.82
C TYR A 368 7.89 25.11 -19.89
N GLU A 369 8.13 26.43 -19.98
CA GLU A 369 7.05 27.43 -20.08
C GLU A 369 6.29 27.32 -21.42
N ILE A 370 6.97 26.94 -22.51
CA ILE A 370 6.33 26.67 -23.81
C ILE A 370 5.41 25.44 -23.68
N THR A 371 5.90 24.36 -23.07
CA THR A 371 5.13 23.13 -22.79
C THR A 371 3.94 23.43 -21.89
N LYS A 372 4.09 24.30 -20.89
CA LYS A 372 3.03 24.74 -19.97
C LYS A 372 1.92 25.50 -20.70
N ALA A 373 2.29 26.50 -21.51
CA ALA A 373 1.35 27.25 -22.34
C ALA A 373 0.62 26.35 -23.35
N LEU A 374 1.33 25.42 -24.01
CA LEU A 374 0.75 24.45 -24.93
C LEU A 374 -0.22 23.49 -24.24
N CYS A 375 0.13 22.96 -23.06
CA CYS A 375 -0.77 22.08 -22.29
C CYS A 375 -2.06 22.81 -21.87
N ILE A 376 -1.96 24.07 -21.42
CA ILE A 376 -3.12 24.88 -21.02
C ILE A 376 -4.01 25.19 -22.23
N SER A 377 -3.42 25.69 -23.32
CA SER A 377 -4.16 26.00 -24.55
C SER A 377 -4.82 24.75 -25.17
N ALA A 378 -4.11 23.63 -25.22
CA ALA A 378 -4.64 22.38 -25.74
C ALA A 378 -5.79 21.83 -24.89
N ILE A 379 -5.70 21.84 -23.55
CA ILE A 379 -6.79 21.30 -22.71
C ILE A 379 -8.04 22.21 -22.74
N GLN A 380 -7.85 23.52 -22.84
CA GLN A 380 -8.93 24.48 -23.10
C GLN A 380 -9.64 24.18 -24.43
N HIS A 381 -8.87 23.99 -25.52
CA HIS A 381 -9.44 23.62 -26.83
C HIS A 381 -10.13 22.25 -26.78
N ARG A 382 -9.57 21.23 -26.13
CA ARG A 382 -10.25 19.91 -26.06
C ARG A 382 -11.56 20.00 -25.29
N CYS A 383 -11.71 20.93 -24.35
CA CYS A 383 -12.94 21.09 -23.56
C CYS A 383 -14.10 21.73 -24.33
N THR A 384 -13.89 22.27 -25.53
CA THR A 384 -14.98 22.72 -26.42
C THR A 384 -15.40 21.66 -27.45
N MET A 385 -14.76 20.49 -27.45
CA MET A 385 -15.03 19.39 -28.38
C MET A 385 -16.02 18.39 -27.76
N THR A 386 -16.85 17.78 -28.59
CA THR A 386 -17.74 16.68 -28.19
C THR A 386 -16.99 15.35 -28.23
N PHE A 387 -17.33 14.45 -27.30
CA PHE A 387 -16.84 13.08 -27.22
C PHE A 387 -18.03 12.12 -27.28
N GLY A 388 -17.79 10.84 -27.61
CA GLY A 388 -18.81 9.80 -27.59
C GLY A 388 -19.11 9.29 -26.17
N GLU A 389 -19.60 8.06 -26.06
CA GLU A 389 -19.85 7.36 -24.77
C GLU A 389 -18.55 6.98 -23.99
N SER A 390 -17.45 7.70 -24.23
CA SER A 390 -16.15 7.50 -23.60
C SER A 390 -16.00 8.34 -22.33
N ASN A 391 -14.92 8.08 -21.59
CA ASN A 391 -14.59 8.88 -20.40
C ASN A 391 -13.92 10.23 -20.77
N MET A 392 -13.72 10.53 -22.06
CA MET A 392 -12.84 11.65 -22.45
C MET A 392 -13.43 13.00 -22.08
N ALA A 393 -14.75 13.20 -22.13
CA ALA A 393 -15.39 14.40 -21.60
C ALA A 393 -15.05 14.62 -20.12
N SER A 394 -15.19 13.58 -19.28
CA SER A 394 -14.83 13.63 -17.86
C SER A 394 -13.34 13.90 -17.61
N LEU A 395 -12.46 13.25 -18.39
CA LEU A 395 -11.00 13.41 -18.27
C LEU A 395 -10.53 14.79 -18.73
N VAL A 396 -11.08 15.31 -19.83
CA VAL A 396 -10.79 16.65 -20.36
C VAL A 396 -11.28 17.72 -19.41
N ARG A 397 -12.52 17.61 -18.89
CA ARG A 397 -13.05 18.57 -17.91
C ARG A 397 -12.21 18.55 -16.63
N LEU A 398 -11.84 17.39 -16.11
CA LEU A 398 -10.92 17.26 -14.97
C LEU A 398 -9.51 17.82 -15.26
N GLY A 399 -9.03 17.71 -16.51
CA GLY A 399 -7.82 18.36 -16.99
C GLY A 399 -7.93 19.89 -16.98
N LEU A 400 -8.99 20.46 -17.57
CA LEU A 400 -9.24 21.90 -17.57
C LEU A 400 -9.33 22.43 -16.13
N LEU A 401 -10.04 21.73 -15.25
CA LEU A 401 -10.16 22.05 -13.83
C LEU A 401 -8.79 22.11 -13.14
N LYS A 402 -7.97 21.04 -13.26
CA LYS A 402 -6.59 21.03 -12.74
C LYS A 402 -5.67 22.08 -13.39
N SER A 403 -5.95 22.53 -14.61
CA SER A 403 -5.14 23.55 -15.28
C SER A 403 -5.31 24.96 -14.69
N ARG A 404 -6.46 25.26 -14.05
CA ARG A 404 -6.71 26.55 -13.37
C ARG A 404 -5.66 26.84 -12.29
N VAL A 405 -5.23 25.78 -11.60
CA VAL A 405 -4.22 25.79 -10.54
C VAL A 405 -2.85 26.29 -11.02
N LEU A 406 -2.51 26.09 -12.30
CA LEU A 406 -1.25 26.59 -12.85
C LEU A 406 -1.24 28.12 -12.87
N GLY A 407 -2.31 28.74 -13.39
CA GLY A 407 -2.47 30.18 -13.44
C GLY A 407 -2.64 30.81 -12.06
N GLU A 408 -3.33 30.15 -11.13
CA GLU A 408 -3.47 30.61 -9.75
C GLU A 408 -2.11 30.71 -9.02
N ILE A 409 -1.16 29.82 -9.32
CA ILE A 409 0.21 29.86 -8.78
C ILE A 409 1.04 30.97 -9.46
N ASP A 410 0.90 31.13 -10.79
CA ASP A 410 1.61 32.18 -11.54
C ASP A 410 1.14 33.60 -11.15
N GLU A 411 -0.17 33.79 -10.89
CA GLU A 411 -0.76 35.04 -10.39
C GLU A 411 -0.24 35.42 -8.97
N GLN A 412 0.38 34.50 -8.23
CA GLN A 412 0.91 34.72 -6.86
C GLN A 412 2.40 35.09 -6.81
N SER A 413 3.20 34.82 -7.85
CA SER A 413 4.66 35.06 -7.82
C SER A 413 5.04 36.44 -8.37
N SER A 414 5.17 37.43 -7.46
CA SER A 414 5.67 38.78 -7.77
C SER A 414 7.21 38.86 -7.90
N ASP A 415 7.92 37.86 -7.38
CA ASP A 415 9.38 37.66 -7.50
C ASP A 415 9.63 36.18 -7.85
N LYS A 416 10.90 35.79 -8.07
CA LYS A 416 11.33 34.45 -8.50
C LYS A 416 10.59 33.33 -7.77
N MET A 417 9.68 32.67 -8.49
CA MET A 417 8.86 31.57 -7.99
C MET A 417 9.72 30.48 -7.33
N PRO A 418 9.37 30.00 -6.12
CA PRO A 418 10.08 28.88 -5.49
C PRO A 418 10.11 27.65 -6.38
N GLN A 419 11.27 27.02 -6.53
CA GLN A 419 11.44 25.82 -7.37
C GLN A 419 10.44 24.71 -6.99
N SER A 420 10.07 24.62 -5.71
CA SER A 420 9.08 23.67 -5.21
C SER A 420 7.68 23.89 -5.80
N HIS A 421 7.27 25.14 -6.06
CA HIS A 421 6.05 25.47 -6.81
C HIS A 421 6.19 25.01 -8.27
N THR A 422 7.35 25.24 -8.91
CA THR A 422 7.64 24.77 -10.28
C THR A 422 7.58 23.24 -10.37
N ARG A 423 8.09 22.51 -9.37
CA ARG A 423 8.01 21.05 -9.29
C ARG A 423 6.55 20.58 -9.18
N PHE A 424 5.73 21.24 -8.37
CA PHE A 424 4.29 20.93 -8.28
C PHE A 424 3.55 21.23 -9.59
N GLN A 425 3.80 22.37 -10.24
CA GLN A 425 3.27 22.68 -11.58
C GLN A 425 3.66 21.60 -12.59
N ALA A 426 4.90 21.08 -12.56
CA ALA A 426 5.33 19.99 -13.44
C ALA A 426 4.55 18.67 -13.21
N ARG A 427 4.18 18.34 -11.97
CA ARG A 427 3.29 17.19 -11.67
C ARG A 427 1.92 17.38 -12.33
N VAL A 428 1.35 18.57 -12.22
CA VAL A 428 0.07 18.93 -12.87
C VAL A 428 0.20 18.86 -14.40
N MET A 429 1.27 19.42 -14.98
CA MET A 429 1.54 19.36 -16.42
C MET A 429 1.72 17.93 -16.93
N ALA A 430 2.37 17.04 -16.18
CA ALA A 430 2.47 15.62 -16.55
C ALA A 430 1.10 14.93 -16.59
N TYR A 431 0.19 15.27 -15.67
CA TYR A 431 -1.20 14.81 -15.72
C TYR A 431 -1.95 15.39 -16.92
N LEU A 432 -1.80 16.69 -17.24
CA LEU A 432 -2.39 17.30 -18.43
C LEU A 432 -1.89 16.63 -19.72
N MET A 433 -0.58 16.40 -19.83
CA MET A 433 0.04 15.69 -20.96
C MET A 433 -0.53 14.27 -21.10
N LYS A 434 -0.73 13.54 -19.99
CA LYS A 434 -1.39 12.23 -19.99
C LYS A 434 -2.81 12.31 -20.55
N VAL A 435 -3.63 13.27 -20.09
CA VAL A 435 -5.00 13.45 -20.59
C VAL A 435 -4.99 13.79 -22.08
N LEU A 436 -4.17 14.73 -22.51
CA LEU A 436 -4.03 15.13 -23.92
C LEU A 436 -3.56 13.97 -24.82
N MET A 437 -2.68 13.09 -24.33
CA MET A 437 -2.29 11.86 -25.05
C MET A 437 -3.43 10.85 -25.16
N ASP A 438 -4.23 10.65 -24.12
CA ASP A 438 -5.37 9.72 -24.16
C ASP A 438 -6.47 10.22 -25.11
N VAL A 439 -6.71 11.54 -25.10
CA VAL A 439 -7.73 12.24 -25.92
C VAL A 439 -7.31 12.31 -27.39
N ASP A 440 -6.08 12.75 -27.69
CA ASP A 440 -5.63 12.87 -29.08
C ASP A 440 -5.54 11.50 -29.78
N ARG A 441 -5.26 10.44 -29.02
CA ARG A 441 -5.34 9.04 -29.49
C ARG A 441 -6.77 8.59 -29.79
N GLU A 442 -7.77 9.02 -29.02
CA GLU A 442 -9.19 8.70 -29.29
C GLU A 442 -9.72 9.50 -30.49
N LEU A 443 -9.25 10.74 -30.66
CA LEU A 443 -9.54 11.60 -31.82
C LEU A 443 -8.76 11.19 -33.08
N GLY A 444 -7.86 10.21 -33.01
CA GLY A 444 -7.05 9.73 -34.14
C GLY A 444 -6.06 10.78 -34.69
N LEU A 445 -5.65 11.74 -33.87
CA LEU A 445 -4.75 12.82 -34.30
C LEU A 445 -3.31 12.31 -34.43
N ASP A 446 -2.67 12.65 -35.56
CA ASP A 446 -1.25 12.36 -35.79
C ASP A 446 -0.39 13.28 -34.91
N VAL A 447 0.23 12.68 -33.88
CA VAL A 447 1.04 13.37 -32.87
C VAL A 447 2.20 12.45 -32.48
N ASP A 448 3.39 13.00 -32.22
CA ASP A 448 4.50 12.18 -31.71
C ASP A 448 4.22 11.73 -30.28
N VAL A 449 3.67 10.52 -30.17
CA VAL A 449 3.36 9.85 -28.90
C VAL A 449 4.64 9.55 -28.12
N ALA A 450 5.76 9.25 -28.79
CA ALA A 450 7.02 8.96 -28.12
C ALA A 450 7.63 10.24 -27.50
N ASP A 451 7.60 11.36 -28.20
CA ASP A 451 8.04 12.65 -27.64
C ASP A 451 7.14 13.13 -26.50
N ARG A 452 5.81 13.05 -26.65
CA ARG A 452 4.87 13.34 -25.53
C ARG A 452 5.11 12.44 -24.33
N MET A 453 5.45 11.17 -24.53
CA MET A 453 5.89 10.27 -23.45
C MET A 453 7.20 10.73 -22.80
N ARG A 454 8.21 11.14 -23.57
CA ARG A 454 9.46 11.70 -23.04
C ARG A 454 9.20 12.96 -22.20
N ASN A 455 8.38 13.88 -22.71
CA ASN A 455 8.06 15.13 -22.03
C ASN A 455 7.26 14.88 -20.74
N LYS A 456 6.31 13.94 -20.75
CA LYS A 456 5.62 13.47 -19.54
C LYS A 456 6.59 12.87 -18.52
N ILE A 457 7.55 12.05 -18.96
CA ILE A 457 8.59 11.47 -18.10
C ILE A 457 9.46 12.58 -17.49
N ALA A 458 9.99 13.51 -18.29
CA ALA A 458 10.85 14.60 -17.82
C ALA A 458 10.13 15.51 -16.79
N LEU A 459 8.85 15.80 -17.02
CA LEU A 459 8.02 16.55 -16.07
C LEU A 459 7.81 15.79 -14.75
N ARG A 460 7.73 14.45 -14.77
CA ARG A 460 7.68 13.63 -13.55
C ARG A 460 9.05 13.47 -12.89
N GLU A 461 10.14 13.37 -13.65
CA GLU A 461 11.51 13.30 -13.12
C GLU A 461 11.88 14.57 -12.35
N PHE A 462 11.47 15.75 -12.85
CA PHE A 462 11.65 17.03 -12.17
C PHE A 462 10.61 17.27 -11.06
N GLY A 463 9.35 16.85 -11.26
CA GLY A 463 8.27 17.06 -10.28
C GLY A 463 8.36 16.16 -9.04
N TYR A 464 8.77 14.91 -9.20
CA TYR A 464 9.01 13.93 -8.13
C TYR A 464 10.52 13.66 -8.05
N SER A 465 10.94 12.39 -7.99
CA SER A 465 12.32 11.96 -8.20
C SER A 465 12.43 11.04 -9.42
N SER A 466 13.63 10.91 -9.99
CA SER A 466 13.91 10.02 -11.14
C SER A 466 13.65 8.54 -10.85
N THR A 467 13.71 8.14 -9.58
CA THR A 467 13.40 6.80 -9.05
C THR A 467 11.95 6.65 -8.60
N SER A 468 11.08 7.65 -8.76
CA SER A 468 9.69 7.56 -8.32
C SER A 468 8.88 6.49 -9.09
N PRO A 469 7.91 5.79 -8.45
CA PRO A 469 7.03 4.84 -9.11
C PRO A 469 6.31 5.44 -10.35
N GLN A 470 5.93 6.72 -10.27
CA GLN A 470 5.30 7.48 -11.34
C GLN A 470 6.21 7.61 -12.58
N VAL A 471 7.52 7.79 -12.38
CA VAL A 471 8.51 7.80 -13.48
C VAL A 471 8.77 6.38 -14.00
N ILE A 472 9.01 5.42 -13.11
CA ILE A 472 9.33 4.02 -13.48
C ILE A 472 8.22 3.41 -14.36
N HIS A 473 6.95 3.60 -13.98
CA HIS A 473 5.79 3.15 -14.75
C HIS A 473 5.74 3.79 -16.15
N ASP A 474 5.96 5.10 -16.26
CA ASP A 474 5.86 5.81 -17.54
C ASP A 474 7.01 5.48 -18.49
N MET A 475 8.23 5.32 -17.97
CA MET A 475 9.33 4.73 -18.72
C MET A 475 8.97 3.32 -19.22
N TRP A 476 8.19 2.56 -18.45
CA TRP A 476 7.73 1.23 -18.86
C TRP A 476 6.66 1.27 -19.95
N GLN A 477 5.76 2.24 -19.91
CA GLN A 477 4.83 2.50 -21.01
C GLN A 477 5.59 2.88 -22.30
N LEU A 478 6.63 3.71 -22.19
CA LEU A 478 7.51 4.05 -23.32
C LEU A 478 8.30 2.82 -23.83
N GLU A 479 8.77 1.94 -22.95
CA GLU A 479 9.42 0.65 -23.32
C GLU A 479 8.49 -0.25 -24.13
N ALA A 480 7.20 -0.27 -23.80
CA ALA A 480 6.18 -1.03 -24.52
C ALA A 480 5.81 -0.37 -25.86
N PHE A 481 5.69 0.96 -25.89
CA PHE A 481 5.38 1.73 -27.10
C PHE A 481 6.50 1.62 -28.14
N LEU A 482 7.75 1.98 -27.79
CA LEU A 482 8.90 1.90 -28.70
C LEU A 482 9.12 0.48 -29.23
N ARG A 483 8.80 -0.55 -28.44
CA ARG A 483 8.84 -1.96 -28.85
C ARG A 483 7.77 -2.30 -29.89
N LYS A 484 6.56 -1.74 -29.77
CA LYS A 484 5.46 -1.93 -30.73
C LYS A 484 5.77 -1.25 -32.07
N GLU A 485 6.34 -0.04 -32.04
CA GLU A 485 6.74 0.71 -33.24
C GLU A 485 8.11 0.27 -33.83
N GLY A 486 8.68 -0.86 -33.37
CA GLY A 486 9.89 -1.45 -33.96
C GLY A 486 11.23 -0.81 -33.54
N HIS A 487 11.23 0.22 -32.69
CA HIS A 487 12.44 0.86 -32.13
C HIS A 487 13.12 0.01 -31.03
N VAL A 488 13.41 -1.26 -31.35
CA VAL A 488 13.86 -2.30 -30.39
C VAL A 488 15.13 -1.91 -29.63
N ALA A 489 16.10 -1.28 -30.30
CA ALA A 489 17.36 -0.85 -29.67
C ALA A 489 17.14 0.24 -28.61
N GLU A 490 16.24 1.18 -28.89
CA GLU A 490 15.87 2.24 -27.94
C GLU A 490 15.04 1.68 -26.78
N ALA A 491 14.04 0.85 -27.08
CA ALA A 491 13.27 0.14 -26.06
C ALA A 491 14.17 -0.69 -25.12
N ALA A 492 15.25 -1.30 -25.63
CA ALA A 492 16.26 -2.01 -24.85
C ALA A 492 17.20 -1.09 -24.04
N LYS A 493 17.34 0.20 -24.42
CA LYS A 493 18.00 1.22 -23.59
C LYS A 493 17.08 1.65 -22.45
N ILE A 494 15.85 2.06 -22.75
CA ILE A 494 14.83 2.46 -21.75
C ILE A 494 14.64 1.35 -20.72
N ARG A 495 14.40 0.11 -21.16
CA ARG A 495 14.27 -1.08 -20.29
C ARG A 495 15.38 -1.19 -19.24
N ARG A 496 16.64 -1.02 -19.63
CA ARG A 496 17.78 -1.19 -18.72
C ARG A 496 17.79 -0.10 -17.64
N GLU A 497 17.49 1.14 -18.01
CA GLU A 497 17.39 2.24 -17.07
C GLU A 497 16.18 2.09 -16.13
N THR A 498 15.01 1.69 -16.65
CA THR A 498 13.80 1.42 -15.84
C THR A 498 14.07 0.38 -14.76
N TYR A 499 14.73 -0.74 -15.08
CA TYR A 499 15.10 -1.74 -14.08
C TYR A 499 16.15 -1.25 -13.09
N LYS A 500 17.18 -0.51 -13.55
CA LYS A 500 18.21 0.08 -12.67
C LYS A 500 17.56 0.98 -11.60
N ARG A 501 16.74 1.94 -12.04
CA ARG A 501 16.06 2.89 -11.14
C ARG A 501 15.02 2.24 -10.23
N LEU A 502 14.43 1.13 -10.66
CA LEU A 502 13.51 0.35 -9.84
C LEU A 502 14.22 -0.46 -8.76
N GLU A 503 15.39 -1.04 -9.03
CA GLU A 503 16.21 -1.62 -7.95
C GLU A 503 16.66 -0.51 -7.00
N GLU A 504 17.14 0.65 -7.50
CA GLU A 504 17.50 1.83 -6.68
C GLU A 504 16.35 2.27 -5.75
N TYR A 505 15.11 2.43 -6.27
CA TYR A 505 13.92 2.76 -5.46
C TYR A 505 13.58 1.70 -4.41
N VAL A 506 13.88 0.43 -4.68
CA VAL A 506 13.52 -0.72 -3.83
C VAL A 506 14.65 -1.08 -2.85
N ASP A 507 15.86 -0.57 -3.06
CA ASP A 507 16.96 -0.53 -2.09
C ASP A 507 16.82 0.64 -1.10
N GLN A 508 16.09 1.71 -1.45
CA GLN A 508 15.65 2.77 -0.54
C GLN A 508 14.55 2.28 0.44
N VAL A 509 14.87 1.33 1.31
CA VAL A 509 14.04 0.95 2.48
C VAL A 509 14.52 1.75 3.69
N PRO A 510 13.63 2.41 4.47
CA PRO A 510 14.02 3.05 5.73
C PRO A 510 14.70 2.04 6.66
N VAL A 511 15.91 2.36 7.12
CA VAL A 511 16.75 1.44 7.91
C VAL A 511 16.32 1.39 9.38
N ASP A 512 15.63 2.43 9.86
CA ASP A 512 15.44 2.73 11.29
C ASP A 512 14.03 2.45 11.84
N GLU A 513 13.16 1.76 11.10
CA GLU A 513 11.78 1.43 11.53
C GLU A 513 11.48 -0.09 11.44
N VAL A 514 12.17 -0.89 12.27
CA VAL A 514 12.00 -2.37 12.42
C VAL A 514 12.13 -2.81 13.88
#